data_AF-A0A4Y3PXK5-F1
#
_entry.id   AF-A0A4Y3PXK5-F1
#
_cell.length_a   1.000
_cell.length_b   1.000
_cell.length_c   1.000
_cell.angle_alpha   90.00
_cell.angle_beta   90.00
_cell.angle_gamma   90.00
#
_symmetry.space_group_name_H-M   'P 1'
#
loop_
_entity.id
_entity.type
_entity.pdbx_description
1 polymer ?
#
loop_
_entity_poly.entity_id
_entity_poly.type
_entity_poly.pdbx_seq_one_letter_code
_entity_poly.pdbx_strand_id
1 'polypeptide(L)'
;MLDNFQIWTREIKGWLQAKGVETEEINIVDSIISDNPSITVHHYSPEKFIGLITLWETNAAYVEILEYSSGETVISEHLQIQANSDFNEVFKGYLSTISQ
;
A
#
# COMPACT_ATOMS: atom_id res chain seq x y z
N MET A 1 4.98 9.51 -11.63
CA MET A 1 5.11 8.55 -10.51
C MET A 1 3.76 7.97 -10.14
N LEU A 2 2.75 8.80 -9.88
CA LEU A 2 1.39 8.33 -9.58
C LEU A 2 0.89 7.34 -10.63
N ASP A 3 1.04 7.64 -11.93
CA ASP A 3 0.66 6.71 -12.99
C ASP A 3 1.34 5.34 -12.87
N ASN A 4 2.65 5.33 -12.59
CA ASN A 4 3.41 4.09 -12.37
C ASN A 4 2.90 3.36 -11.12
N PHE A 5 2.55 4.09 -10.06
CA PHE A 5 1.99 3.50 -8.86
C PHE A 5 0.58 2.95 -9.12
N GLN A 6 -0.27 3.63 -9.90
CA GLN A 6 -1.58 3.12 -10.31
C GLN A 6 -1.47 1.87 -11.18
N ILE A 7 -0.47 1.79 -12.05
CA ILE A 7 -0.19 0.58 -12.82
C ILE A 7 0.23 -0.54 -11.87
N TRP A 8 1.18 -0.25 -10.98
CA TRP A 8 1.65 -1.20 -9.96
C TRP A 8 0.51 -1.69 -9.05
N THR A 9 -0.40 -0.82 -8.60
CA THR A 9 -1.52 -1.22 -7.73
C THR A 9 -2.47 -2.20 -8.42
N ARG A 10 -2.67 -2.08 -9.73
CA ARG A 10 -3.46 -3.05 -10.51
C ARG A 10 -2.77 -4.40 -10.62
N GLU A 11 -1.46 -4.40 -10.88
CA GLU A 11 -0.66 -5.63 -10.97
C GLU A 11 -0.58 -6.35 -9.62
N ILE A 12 -0.24 -5.61 -8.56
CA ILE A 12 -0.10 -6.18 -7.21
C ILE A 12 -1.43 -6.64 -6.63
N LYS A 13 -2.55 -5.98 -6.97
CA LYS A 13 -3.90 -6.44 -6.60
C LYS A 13 -4.17 -7.87 -7.07
N GLY A 14 -3.86 -8.18 -8.34
CA GLY A 14 -4.03 -9.53 -8.87
C GLY A 14 -3.16 -10.56 -8.14
N TRP A 15 -1.91 -10.18 -7.82
CA TRP A 15 -1.00 -11.04 -7.06
C TRP A 15 -1.50 -11.30 -5.62
N LEU A 16 -1.96 -10.25 -4.93
CA LEU A 16 -2.49 -10.34 -3.57
C LEU A 16 -3.78 -11.17 -3.51
N GLN A 17 -4.68 -11.00 -4.48
CA GLN A 17 -5.88 -11.83 -4.59
C GLN A 17 -5.55 -13.31 -4.77
N ALA A 18 -4.52 -13.64 -5.57
CA ALA A 18 -4.04 -15.01 -5.72
C ALA A 18 -3.43 -15.59 -4.42
N LYS A 19 -3.13 -14.74 -3.43
CA LYS A 19 -2.66 -15.10 -2.08
C LYS A 19 -3.78 -15.07 -1.03
N GLY A 20 -5.02 -14.83 -1.43
CA GLY A 20 -6.16 -14.72 -0.51
C GLY A 20 -6.26 -13.38 0.21
N VAL A 21 -5.55 -12.36 -0.27
CA VAL A 21 -5.64 -10.98 0.24
C VAL A 21 -6.58 -10.17 -0.64
N GLU A 22 -7.62 -9.62 -0.05
CA GLU A 22 -8.57 -8.72 -0.70
C GLU A 22 -8.08 -7.27 -0.65
N THR A 23 -8.49 -6.45 -1.62
CA THR A 23 -8.17 -5.02 -1.67
C THR A 23 -9.46 -4.25 -1.89
N GLU A 24 -9.99 -3.63 -0.84
CA GLU A 24 -11.34 -3.06 -0.86
C GLU A 24 -11.40 -1.69 -1.54
N GLU A 25 -10.41 -0.81 -1.32
CA GLU A 25 -10.48 0.58 -1.80
C GLU A 25 -9.15 1.05 -2.41
N ILE A 26 -9.20 1.49 -3.67
CA ILE A 26 -8.16 2.32 -4.28
C ILE A 26 -8.77 3.72 -4.45
N ASN A 27 -8.48 4.61 -3.52
CA ASN A 27 -8.94 5.99 -3.58
C ASN A 27 -7.90 6.82 -4.36
N ILE A 28 -8.32 7.40 -5.48
CA ILE A 28 -7.52 8.30 -6.31
C ILE A 28 -8.19 9.66 -6.25
N VAL A 29 -7.51 10.67 -5.71
CA VAL A 29 -8.09 12.01 -5.56
C VAL A 29 -7.78 12.84 -6.81
N ASP A 30 -8.82 13.23 -7.55
CA ASP A 30 -8.69 14.01 -8.80
C ASP A 30 -8.23 15.47 -8.58
N SER A 31 -8.35 16.00 -7.36
CA SER A 31 -7.87 17.35 -7.00
C SER A 31 -6.64 17.27 -6.11
N ILE A 32 -5.49 17.57 -6.68
CA ILE A 32 -4.19 17.61 -6.00
C ILE A 32 -4.18 18.77 -5.00
N ILE A 33 -4.28 18.44 -3.72
CA ILE A 33 -3.90 19.33 -2.61
C ILE A 33 -2.67 18.67 -1.99
N SER A 34 -1.54 19.36 -1.85
CA SER A 34 -0.26 18.75 -1.45
C SER A 34 -0.30 17.94 -0.16
N ASP A 35 -1.24 18.27 0.72
CA ASP A 35 -1.41 17.65 2.04
C ASP A 35 -2.35 16.43 2.00
N ASN A 36 -3.07 16.22 0.90
CA ASN A 36 -3.95 15.08 0.71
C ASN A 36 -3.21 13.93 0.01
N PRO A 37 -3.45 12.68 0.45
CA PRO A 37 -2.88 11.53 -0.23
C PRO A 37 -3.40 11.45 -1.65
N SER A 38 -2.49 11.19 -2.58
CA SER A 38 -2.83 11.12 -4.01
C SER A 38 -3.42 9.77 -4.37
N ILE A 39 -2.89 8.71 -3.76
CA ILE A 39 -3.36 7.34 -3.90
C ILE A 39 -3.31 6.64 -2.55
N THR A 40 -4.40 5.97 -2.20
CA THR A 40 -4.49 5.12 -1.01
C THR A 40 -4.96 3.73 -1.41
N VAL A 41 -4.31 2.71 -0.88
CA VAL A 41 -4.66 1.30 -1.11
C VAL A 41 -4.89 0.62 0.23
N HIS A 42 -6.10 0.12 0.42
CA HIS A 42 -6.46 -0.71 1.55
C HIS A 42 -6.36 -2.18 1.17
N HIS A 43 -5.75 -2.95 2.05
CA HIS A 43 -5.55 -4.39 1.90
C HIS A 43 -6.09 -5.11 3.12
N TYR A 44 -6.71 -6.26 2.89
CA TYR A 44 -7.34 -7.05 3.92
C TYR A 44 -7.05 -8.53 3.69
N SER A 45 -6.36 -9.16 4.63
CA SER A 45 -6.26 -10.61 4.72
C SER A 45 -7.36 -11.09 5.66
N PRO A 46 -8.32 -11.92 5.22
CA PRO A 46 -9.52 -12.29 5.97
C PRO A 46 -9.31 -12.81 7.40
N GLU A 47 -8.12 -13.30 7.72
CA GLU A 47 -7.86 -13.98 8.98
C GLU A 47 -6.74 -13.36 9.83
N LYS A 48 -6.03 -12.33 9.34
CA LYS A 48 -4.75 -11.97 9.98
C LYS A 48 -4.41 -10.49 9.99
N PHE A 49 -4.46 -9.81 8.84
CA PHE A 49 -3.88 -8.48 8.70
C PHE A 49 -4.79 -7.51 7.95
N ILE A 50 -4.79 -6.26 8.39
CA ILE A 50 -5.26 -5.11 7.59
C ILE A 50 -4.05 -4.23 7.28
N GLY A 51 -3.96 -3.76 6.04
CA GLY A 51 -2.85 -2.99 5.53
C GLY A 51 -3.30 -1.74 4.81
N LEU A 52 -2.48 -0.69 4.90
CA LEU A 52 -2.66 0.58 4.22
C LEU A 52 -1.35 0.97 3.54
N ILE A 53 -1.43 1.32 2.26
CA ILE A 53 -0.35 2.05 1.57
C ILE A 53 -0.90 3.37 1.09
N THR A 54 -0.19 4.44 1.39
CA THR A 54 -0.52 5.79 0.96
C THR A 54 0.66 6.40 0.21
N LEU A 55 0.40 7.02 -0.94
CA LEU A 55 1.40 7.71 -1.76
C LEU A 55 0.94 9.14 -2.06
N TRP A 56 1.85 10.09 -1.85
CA TRP A 56 1.68 11.50 -2.22
C TRP A 56 2.49 11.84 -3.48
N GLU A 57 2.10 12.91 -4.19
CA GLU A 57 2.84 13.45 -5.34
C GLU A 57 4.27 13.90 -5.01
N THR A 58 4.51 14.28 -3.76
CA THR A 58 5.84 14.60 -3.25
C THR A 58 6.76 13.38 -3.17
N ASN A 59 6.25 12.20 -3.52
CA ASN A 59 6.87 10.90 -3.40
C ASN A 59 7.08 10.43 -1.96
N ALA A 60 6.49 11.13 -0.99
CA ALA A 60 6.32 10.58 0.35
C ALA A 60 5.35 9.41 0.27
N ALA A 61 5.63 8.36 1.04
CA ALA A 61 4.76 7.20 1.18
C ALA A 61 4.65 6.81 2.66
N TYR A 62 3.50 6.27 3.01
CA TYR A 62 3.19 5.72 4.32
C TYR A 62 2.71 4.28 4.15
N VAL A 63 3.20 3.38 5.00
CA VAL A 63 2.78 1.99 5.05
C VAL A 63 2.43 1.62 6.47
N GLU A 64 1.26 1.04 6.66
CA GLU A 64 0.79 0.54 7.93
C GLU A 64 0.25 -0.88 7.78
N ILE A 65 0.59 -1.76 8.72
CA ILE A 65 -0.02 -3.07 8.87
C ILE A 65 -0.39 -3.28 10.33
N LEU A 66 -1.63 -3.72 10.56
CA LEU A 66 -2.15 -4.10 11.86
C LEU A 66 -2.54 -5.58 11.83
N GLU A 67 -2.26 -6.31 12.91
CA GLU A 67 -2.82 -7.64 13.13
C GLU A 67 -4.23 -7.51 13.75
N TYR A 68 -5.25 -8.07 13.10
CA TYR A 68 -6.65 -7.86 13.51
C TYR A 68 -6.96 -8.45 14.90
N SER A 69 -6.37 -9.60 15.23
CA SER A 69 -6.65 -10.34 16.47
C SER A 69 -6.13 -9.62 17.72
N SER A 70 -4.99 -8.93 17.61
CA SER A 70 -4.33 -8.23 18.71
C SER A 70 -4.52 -6.72 18.68
N GLY A 71 -4.81 -6.15 17.50
CA GLY A 71 -4.79 -4.71 17.25
C GLY A 71 -3.37 -4.12 17.23
N GLU A 72 -2.34 -4.97 17.25
CA GLU A 72 -0.94 -4.54 17.27
C GLU A 72 -0.50 -4.04 15.90
N THR A 73 0.24 -2.94 15.89
CA THR A 73 0.92 -2.43 14.71
C THR A 73 2.17 -3.25 14.42
N VAL A 74 2.13 -4.00 13.32
CA VAL A 74 3.24 -4.85 12.87
C VAL A 74 4.23 -4.03 12.03
N ILE A 75 3.72 -3.13 11.20
CA ILE A 75 4.50 -2.19 10.39
C ILE A 75 3.88 -0.80 10.49
N SER A 76 4.71 0.21 10.72
CA SER A 76 4.37 1.63 10.56
C SER A 76 5.60 2.37 10.09
N GLU A 77 5.62 2.70 8.80
CA GLU A 77 6.80 3.27 8.15
C GLU A 77 6.44 4.47 7.27
N HIS A 78 7.26 5.52 7.37
CA HIS A 78 7.24 6.66 6.47
C HIS A 78 8.50 6.61 5.62
N LEU A 79 8.33 6.69 4.31
CA LEU A 79 9.44 6.57 3.35
C LEU A 79 9.32 7.61 2.24
N GLN A 80 10.48 7.95 1.67
CA GLN A 80 10.60 8.83 0.53
C GLN A 80 11.01 8.01 -0.69
N ILE A 81 10.11 7.88 -1.66
CA ILE A 81 10.34 7.07 -2.86
C ILE A 81 11.10 7.91 -3.90
N GLN A 82 12.18 7.34 -4.42
CA GLN A 82 12.92 8.00 -5.50
C GLN A 82 12.17 7.87 -6.84
N ALA A 83 12.37 8.82 -7.73
CA ALA A 83 11.86 8.71 -9.09
C ALA A 83 12.36 7.42 -9.75
N ASN A 84 11.46 6.68 -10.41
CA ASN A 84 11.72 5.39 -11.08
C ASN A 84 12.09 4.21 -10.15
N SER A 85 11.77 4.29 -8.85
CA SER A 85 11.94 3.15 -7.96
C SER A 85 11.07 1.96 -8.37
N ASP A 86 11.57 0.74 -8.13
CA ASP A 86 10.75 -0.47 -8.18
C ASP A 86 9.92 -0.59 -6.90
N PHE A 87 8.61 -0.38 -7.02
CA PHE A 87 7.70 -0.43 -5.89
C PHE A 87 7.66 -1.80 -5.19
N ASN A 88 7.93 -2.91 -5.89
CA ASN A 88 7.99 -4.22 -5.24
C ASN A 88 9.17 -4.33 -4.29
N GLU A 89 10.33 -3.80 -4.68
CA GLU A 89 11.51 -3.78 -3.81
C GLU A 89 11.33 -2.79 -2.66
N VAL A 90 10.71 -1.63 -2.91
CA VAL A 90 10.39 -0.64 -1.86
C VAL A 90 9.44 -1.23 -0.80
N PHE A 91 8.41 -1.96 -1.21
CA PHE A 91 7.38 -2.48 -0.31
C PHE A 91 7.55 -3.98 0.02
N LYS A 92 8.72 -4.56 -0.23
CA LYS A 92 8.97 -6.00 -0.06
C LYS A 92 8.70 -6.51 1.35
N GLY A 93 9.06 -5.73 2.37
CA GLY A 93 8.80 -6.07 3.77
C GLY A 93 7.31 -6.19 4.04
N TYR A 94 6.55 -5.17 3.62
CA TYR A 94 5.09 -5.16 3.67
C TYR A 94 4.46 -6.37 2.97
N LEU A 95 4.85 -6.64 1.72
CA LEU A 95 4.32 -7.75 0.93
C LEU A 95 4.64 -9.11 1.58
N SER A 96 5.82 -9.24 2.18
CA SER A 96 6.24 -10.46 2.88
C SER A 96 5.46 -10.69 4.17
N THR A 97 5.07 -9.63 4.87
CA THR A 97 4.27 -9.73 6.11
C THR A 97 2.85 -10.20 5.81
N ILE A 98 2.18 -9.60 4.84
CA ILE A 98 0.77 -9.93 4.55
C ILE A 98 0.56 -11.25 3.80
N SER A 99 1.63 -11.84 3.25
CA SER A 99 1.57 -13.10 2.49
C SER A 99 1.91 -14.36 3.30
N GLN A 100 2.12 -14.22 4.61
CA GLN A 100 2.36 -15.32 5.58
C GLN A 100 1.09 -15.81 6.24
#